data_AF-A0A3R7D7Q9-F1
#
_entry.id   AF-A0A3R7D7Q9-F1
#
_cell.length_a   1.000
_cell.length_b   1.000
_cell.length_c   1.000
_cell.angle_alpha   90.00
_cell.angle_beta   90.00
_cell.angle_gamma   90.00
#
_symmetry.space_group_name_H-M   'P 1'
#
loop_
_entity.id
_entity.type
_entity.pdbx_description
1 polymer ?
#
loop_
_entity_poly.entity_id
_entity_poly.type
_entity_poly.pdbx_seq_one_letter_code
_entity_poly.pdbx_strand_id
1 'polypeptide(L)'
;MFKLRFYRGNTGYQKEKNKKILELLEEIKRKHGIEYEIFDLRITKDGYVDETHEKEIYEKHFKPRAKVLKQRIGRSLPRTLRSRQGRGHYYISGIIALLENEQIGWYTCYESCEKFKEMDEEYTIGFLRALLTQGITLLKEICPDISTLKSPHDFLVDEFIKINPLGGKIWREVRVGSMVFTNKYGSVFD
;
A
#
# COMPACT_ATOMS: atom_id res chain seq x y z
N MET A 1 -5.30 6.44 -13.87
CA MET A 1 -6.31 7.17 -13.07
C MET A 1 -6.20 6.73 -11.63
N PHE A 2 -6.29 7.65 -10.67
CA PHE A 2 -6.21 7.31 -9.23
C PHE A 2 -7.57 6.86 -8.69
N LYS A 3 -7.55 5.87 -7.81
CA LYS A 3 -8.72 5.41 -7.03
C LYS A 3 -8.28 5.10 -5.60
N LEU A 4 -9.10 5.40 -4.62
CA LEU A 4 -8.82 5.04 -3.22
C LEU A 4 -9.49 3.70 -2.87
N ARG A 5 -8.83 2.84 -2.10
CA ARG A 5 -9.42 1.63 -1.52
C ARG A 5 -9.34 1.71 -0.02
N PHE A 6 -10.50 1.71 0.64
CA PHE A 6 -10.58 1.68 2.10
C PHE A 6 -10.78 0.24 2.59
N TYR A 7 -9.84 -0.26 3.39
CA TYR A 7 -9.95 -1.56 4.03
C TYR A 7 -10.73 -1.44 5.35
N ARG A 8 -12.03 -1.71 5.29
CA ARG A 8 -12.95 -1.47 6.41
C ARG A 8 -13.03 -2.69 7.32
N GLY A 9 -12.59 -2.55 8.56
CA GLY A 9 -12.95 -3.47 9.64
C GLY A 9 -14.24 -3.02 10.30
N ASN A 10 -15.30 -3.82 10.19
CA ASN A 10 -16.59 -3.50 10.81
C ASN A 10 -16.66 -3.99 12.27
N THR A 11 -15.71 -3.56 13.11
CA THR A 11 -15.73 -3.83 14.55
C THR A 11 -16.43 -2.71 15.31
N GLY A 12 -16.98 -3.00 16.49
CA GLY A 12 -17.74 -2.02 17.29
C GLY A 12 -16.97 -0.74 17.58
N TYR A 13 -15.69 -0.85 17.93
CA TYR A 13 -14.82 0.28 18.26
C TYR A 13 -14.36 1.10 17.04
N GLN A 14 -14.47 0.56 15.82
CA GLN A 14 -14.11 1.27 14.59
C GLN A 14 -15.29 2.03 13.97
N LYS A 15 -16.52 1.85 14.44
CA LYS A 15 -17.72 2.41 13.80
C LYS A 15 -17.65 3.93 13.59
N GLU A 16 -17.30 4.68 14.62
CA GLU A 16 -17.23 6.14 14.55
C GLU A 16 -16.11 6.61 13.60
N LYS A 17 -14.94 5.99 13.70
CA LYS A 17 -13.80 6.25 12.81
C LYS A 17 -14.13 5.93 11.36
N ASN A 18 -14.76 4.78 11.12
CA ASN A 18 -15.19 4.36 9.79
C ASN A 18 -16.20 5.34 9.20
N LYS A 19 -17.16 5.83 10.01
CA LYS A 19 -18.13 6.84 9.59
C LYS A 19 -17.42 8.12 9.12
N LYS A 20 -16.49 8.64 9.93
CA LYS A 20 -15.70 9.84 9.60
C LYS A 20 -14.85 9.65 8.34
N ILE A 21 -14.24 8.48 8.16
CA ILE A 21 -13.49 8.15 6.93
C ILE A 21 -14.42 8.13 5.71
N LEU A 22 -15.60 7.51 5.81
CA LEU A 22 -16.55 7.43 4.71
C LEU A 22 -17.11 8.80 4.32
N GLU A 23 -17.42 9.66 5.31
CA GLU A 23 -17.84 11.04 5.07
C GLU A 23 -16.76 11.82 4.29
N LEU A 24 -15.49 11.72 4.70
CA LEU A 24 -14.37 12.37 4.01
C LEU A 24 -14.15 11.82 2.59
N LEU A 25 -14.25 10.50 2.40
CA LEU A 25 -14.12 9.88 1.07
C LEU A 25 -15.21 10.36 0.11
N GLU A 26 -16.44 10.48 0.59
CA GLU A 26 -17.56 10.98 -0.20
C GLU A 26 -17.39 12.47 -0.55
N GLU A 27 -16.92 13.29 0.39
CA GLU A 27 -16.59 14.69 0.13
C GLU A 27 -15.46 14.83 -0.91
N ILE A 28 -14.41 14.01 -0.81
CA ILE A 28 -13.30 13.99 -1.76
C ILE A 28 -13.81 13.60 -3.16
N LYS A 29 -14.66 12.57 -3.26
CA LYS A 29 -15.27 12.16 -4.51
C LYS A 29 -16.07 13.30 -5.13
N ARG A 30 -16.94 13.94 -4.36
CA ARG A 30 -17.76 15.08 -4.83
C ARG A 30 -16.94 16.28 -5.26
N LYS A 31 -15.89 16.63 -4.51
CA LYS A 31 -15.11 17.85 -4.74
C LYS A 31 -14.07 17.69 -5.85
N HIS A 32 -13.42 16.53 -5.92
CA HIS A 32 -12.26 16.30 -6.79
C HIS A 32 -12.47 15.22 -7.84
N GLY A 33 -13.62 14.54 -7.85
CA GLY A 33 -13.88 13.43 -8.79
C GLY A 33 -13.01 12.20 -8.54
N ILE A 34 -12.41 12.07 -7.35
CA ILE A 34 -11.54 10.93 -7.02
C ILE A 34 -12.43 9.78 -6.52
N GLU A 35 -12.52 8.73 -7.32
CA GLU A 35 -13.29 7.54 -6.98
C GLU A 35 -12.68 6.77 -5.81
N TYR A 36 -13.55 6.09 -5.05
CA TYR A 36 -13.13 5.17 -3.99
C TYR A 36 -13.91 3.86 -4.03
N GLU A 37 -13.35 2.84 -3.39
CA GLU A 37 -14.01 1.58 -3.12
C GLU A 37 -13.78 1.14 -1.68
N ILE A 38 -14.72 0.35 -1.18
CA ILE A 38 -14.66 -0.23 0.17
C ILE A 38 -14.34 -1.70 0.01
N PHE A 39 -13.32 -2.16 0.73
CA PHE A 39 -12.98 -3.57 0.84
C PHE A 39 -13.23 -4.02 2.28
N ASP A 40 -14.30 -4.80 2.46
CA ASP A 40 -14.71 -5.25 3.78
C ASP A 40 -13.84 -6.41 4.29
N LEU A 41 -13.33 -6.24 5.51
CA LEU A 41 -12.60 -7.30 6.21
C LEU A 41 -13.58 -8.27 6.86
N ARG A 42 -13.15 -9.52 6.99
CA ARG A 42 -13.94 -10.57 7.64
C ARG A 42 -13.86 -10.33 9.14
N ILE A 43 -14.99 -10.51 9.81
CA ILE A 43 -15.10 -10.34 11.26
C ILE A 43 -15.27 -11.74 11.87
N THR A 44 -14.50 -12.05 12.91
CA THR A 44 -14.62 -13.29 13.66
C THR A 44 -15.90 -13.28 14.50
N LYS A 45 -16.30 -14.45 15.01
CA LYS A 45 -17.48 -14.57 15.90
C LYS A 45 -17.35 -13.70 17.15
N ASP A 46 -16.12 -13.44 17.58
CA ASP A 46 -15.78 -12.63 18.75
C ASP A 46 -15.78 -11.12 18.48
N GLY A 47 -16.13 -10.70 17.25
CA GLY A 47 -16.26 -9.28 16.88
C GLY A 47 -14.94 -8.59 16.54
N TYR A 48 -13.87 -9.35 16.31
CA TYR A 48 -12.57 -8.84 15.88
C TYR A 48 -12.34 -9.05 14.39
N VAL A 49 -11.39 -8.33 13.81
CA VAL A 49 -10.98 -8.57 12.42
C VAL A 49 -10.29 -9.93 12.32
N ASP A 50 -10.65 -10.72 11.31
CA ASP A 50 -10.03 -12.02 11.03
C ASP A 50 -8.61 -11.84 10.48
N GLU A 51 -7.63 -12.15 11.32
CA GLU A 51 -6.21 -12.07 10.97
C GLU A 51 -5.85 -12.94 9.77
N THR A 52 -6.52 -14.08 9.57
CA THR A 52 -6.29 -14.94 8.39
C THR A 52 -6.66 -14.20 7.12
N HIS A 53 -7.78 -13.47 7.15
CA HIS A 53 -8.18 -12.63 6.03
C HIS A 53 -7.22 -11.46 5.80
N GLU A 54 -6.76 -10.80 6.86
CA GLU A 54 -5.75 -9.75 6.72
C GLU A 54 -4.45 -10.29 6.12
N LYS A 55 -4.01 -11.49 6.53
CA LYS A 55 -2.87 -12.17 5.92
C LYS A 55 -3.09 -12.44 4.42
N GLU A 56 -4.27 -12.93 4.03
CA GLU A 56 -4.59 -13.15 2.63
C GLU A 56 -4.52 -11.86 1.80
N ILE A 57 -5.08 -10.77 2.33
CA ILE A 57 -5.05 -9.46 1.67
C ILE A 57 -3.62 -8.93 1.59
N TYR A 58 -2.81 -9.08 2.65
CA TYR A 58 -1.40 -8.72 2.65
C TYR A 58 -0.67 -9.44 1.50
N GLU A 59 -0.84 -10.75 1.41
CA GLU A 59 -0.18 -11.61 0.41
C GLU A 59 -0.66 -11.32 -1.02
N LYS A 60 -1.97 -11.05 -1.21
CA LYS A 60 -2.57 -10.85 -2.54
C LYS A 60 -2.43 -9.41 -3.05
N HIS A 61 -2.64 -8.40 -2.20
CA HIS A 61 -2.74 -7.01 -2.64
C HIS A 61 -1.44 -6.23 -2.45
N PHE A 62 -0.76 -6.40 -1.31
CA PHE A 62 0.39 -5.58 -0.94
C PHE A 62 1.72 -6.22 -1.33
N LYS A 63 1.92 -7.50 -0.98
CA LYS A 63 3.19 -8.22 -1.20
C LYS A 63 3.67 -8.22 -2.66
N PRO A 64 2.81 -8.33 -3.70
CA PRO A 64 3.28 -8.25 -5.09
C PRO A 64 3.94 -6.91 -5.44
N ARG A 65 3.60 -5.85 -4.70
CA ARG A 65 4.12 -4.49 -4.90
C ARG A 65 5.13 -4.07 -3.84
N ALA A 66 5.64 -5.02 -3.03
CA ALA A 66 6.50 -4.72 -1.89
C ALA A 66 7.73 -3.85 -2.22
N LYS A 67 8.38 -4.10 -3.36
CA LYS A 67 9.55 -3.32 -3.80
C LYS A 67 9.19 -1.87 -4.10
N VAL A 68 8.13 -1.65 -4.87
CA VAL A 68 7.63 -0.32 -5.22
C VAL A 68 7.17 0.44 -3.97
N LEU A 69 6.41 -0.24 -3.12
CA LEU A 69 5.91 0.35 -1.87
C LEU A 69 7.04 0.71 -0.92
N LYS A 70 8.09 -0.10 -0.83
CA LYS A 70 9.30 0.23 -0.05
C LYS A 70 10.00 1.48 -0.58
N GLN A 71 10.10 1.65 -1.89
CA GLN A 71 10.71 2.85 -2.48
C GLN A 71 9.90 4.11 -2.19
N ARG A 72 8.57 4.04 -2.28
CA ARG A 72 7.69 5.20 -2.06
C ARG A 72 7.50 5.57 -0.58
N ILE A 73 7.44 4.58 0.31
CA ILE A 73 7.18 4.78 1.75
C ILE A 73 8.47 4.83 2.57
N GLY A 74 9.59 4.37 2.01
CA GLY A 74 10.90 4.31 2.70
C GLY A 74 11.04 3.17 3.71
N ARG A 75 9.95 2.43 3.99
CA ARG A 75 9.93 1.26 4.90
C ARG A 75 9.39 0.01 4.20
N SER A 76 9.83 -1.14 4.70
CA SER A 76 9.38 -2.45 4.19
C SER A 76 7.96 -2.76 4.66
N LEU A 77 7.14 -3.41 3.82
CA LEU A 77 5.78 -3.83 4.18
C LEU A 77 5.65 -4.53 5.55
N PRO A 78 6.53 -5.48 5.94
CA PRO A 78 6.40 -6.11 7.25
C PRO A 78 6.55 -5.14 8.42
N ARG A 79 7.29 -4.02 8.27
CA ARG A 79 7.43 -3.03 9.34
C ARG A 79 6.21 -2.13 9.47
N THR A 80 5.50 -1.87 8.38
CA THR A 80 4.38 -0.93 8.35
C THR A 80 3.01 -1.60 8.49
N LEU A 81 2.89 -2.87 8.06
CA LEU A 81 1.62 -3.62 8.03
C LEU A 81 1.60 -4.81 9.00
N ARG A 82 2.65 -5.00 9.81
CA ARG A 82 2.69 -6.07 10.82
C ARG A 82 3.32 -5.61 12.12
N SER A 83 2.86 -6.13 13.26
CA SER A 83 3.46 -5.83 14.57
C SER A 83 4.84 -6.45 14.74
N ARG A 84 5.54 -6.01 15.79
CA ARG A 84 6.84 -6.57 16.22
C ARG A 84 7.84 -6.62 15.07
N GLN A 85 7.88 -5.52 14.30
CA GLN A 85 8.78 -5.34 13.15
C GLN A 85 8.67 -6.45 12.09
N GLY A 86 7.46 -6.96 11.82
CA GLY A 86 7.26 -7.98 10.80
C GLY A 86 7.19 -9.42 11.29
N ARG A 87 7.06 -9.63 12.61
CA ARG A 87 6.92 -10.99 13.20
C ARG A 87 5.55 -11.25 13.81
N GLY A 88 4.76 -10.20 14.06
CA GLY A 88 3.45 -10.32 14.67
C GLY A 88 2.30 -10.28 13.66
N HIS A 89 1.16 -9.89 14.20
CA HIS A 89 -0.14 -9.77 13.53
C HIS A 89 -0.12 -8.79 12.37
N TYR A 90 -0.97 -9.05 11.39
CA TYR A 90 -1.23 -8.16 10.26
C TYR A 90 -2.16 -7.01 10.70
N TYR A 91 -1.93 -5.81 10.16
CA TYR A 91 -2.82 -4.66 10.36
C TYR A 91 -3.14 -4.05 9.01
N ILE A 92 -4.33 -4.33 8.52
CA ILE A 92 -4.87 -3.80 7.27
C ILE A 92 -6.14 -2.98 7.54
N SER A 93 -6.87 -3.34 8.59
CA SER A 93 -8.05 -2.59 9.04
C SER A 93 -7.76 -1.10 9.23
N GLY A 94 -8.58 -0.25 8.61
CA GLY A 94 -8.46 1.21 8.72
C GLY A 94 -7.50 1.85 7.71
N ILE A 95 -6.83 1.06 6.86
CA ILE A 95 -5.89 1.56 5.86
C ILE A 95 -6.63 2.03 4.61
N ILE A 96 -6.15 3.14 4.06
CA ILE A 96 -6.51 3.61 2.72
C ILE A 96 -5.33 3.37 1.79
N ALA A 97 -5.55 2.55 0.76
CA ALA A 97 -4.60 2.35 -0.31
C ALA A 97 -4.94 3.25 -1.50
N LEU A 98 -3.92 3.84 -2.10
CA LEU A 98 -4.03 4.52 -3.39
C LEU A 98 -3.76 3.50 -4.49
N LEU A 99 -4.76 3.30 -5.34
CA LEU A 99 -4.69 2.48 -6.53
C LEU A 99 -4.30 3.36 -7.72
N GLU A 100 -3.24 2.93 -8.40
CA GLU A 100 -2.77 3.47 -9.67
C GLU A 100 -2.84 2.33 -10.68
N ASN A 101 -3.70 2.47 -11.69
CA ASN A 101 -3.96 1.42 -12.69
C ASN A 101 -4.30 0.06 -12.03
N GLU A 102 -5.24 0.11 -11.08
CA GLU A 102 -5.73 -1.04 -10.29
C GLU A 102 -4.71 -1.69 -9.34
N GLN A 103 -3.47 -1.21 -9.30
CA GLN A 103 -2.43 -1.72 -8.41
C GLN A 103 -2.19 -0.78 -7.24
N ILE A 104 -1.87 -1.32 -6.07
CA ILE A 104 -1.50 -0.50 -4.92
C ILE A 104 -0.19 0.22 -5.23
N GLY A 105 -0.29 1.54 -5.33
CA GLY A 105 0.83 2.44 -5.54
C GLY A 105 1.36 3.03 -4.25
N TRP A 106 0.49 3.23 -3.26
CA TRP A 106 0.82 3.83 -1.97
C TRP A 106 -0.27 3.45 -0.94
N TYR A 107 -0.03 3.59 0.35
CA TYR A 107 -1.06 3.41 1.38
C TYR A 107 -0.76 4.22 2.65
N THR A 108 -1.79 4.46 3.45
CA THR A 108 -1.68 5.13 4.74
C THR A 108 -1.04 4.22 5.79
N CYS A 109 0.07 4.66 6.37
CA CYS A 109 0.68 4.12 7.59
C CYS A 109 1.37 5.26 8.34
N TYR A 110 1.92 4.98 9.51
CA TYR A 110 2.62 5.99 10.31
C TYR A 110 3.68 6.75 9.48
N GLU A 111 4.56 6.02 8.80
CA GLU A 111 5.67 6.61 8.06
C GLU A 111 5.22 7.38 6.81
N SER A 112 4.18 6.91 6.11
CA SER A 112 3.71 7.57 4.90
C SER A 112 2.89 8.83 5.21
N CYS A 113 2.27 8.88 6.39
CA CYS A 113 1.41 9.98 6.82
C CYS A 113 2.04 10.90 7.87
N GLU A 114 3.31 10.73 8.23
CA GLU A 114 3.99 11.57 9.23
C GLU A 114 3.83 13.07 8.90
N LYS A 115 3.92 13.43 7.62
CA LYS A 115 3.74 14.80 7.12
C LYS A 115 2.32 15.38 7.27
N PHE A 116 1.32 14.55 7.57
CA PHE A 116 -0.07 14.97 7.76
C PHE A 116 -0.50 14.99 9.22
N LYS A 117 0.43 14.74 10.15
CA LYS A 117 0.13 14.68 11.59
C LYS A 117 -0.39 16.02 12.15
N GLU A 118 -0.03 17.14 11.52
CA GLU A 118 -0.54 18.46 11.90
C GLU A 118 -2.03 18.66 11.54
N MET A 119 -2.57 17.85 10.62
CA MET A 119 -3.97 17.96 10.17
C MET A 119 -4.94 17.20 11.07
N ASP A 120 -4.52 16.07 11.63
CA ASP A 120 -5.30 15.24 12.56
C ASP A 120 -4.32 14.26 13.23
N GLU A 121 -4.53 13.93 14.52
CA GLU A 121 -3.70 12.94 15.23
C GLU A 121 -3.79 11.56 14.58
N GLU A 122 -4.95 11.25 13.98
CA GLU A 122 -5.18 10.00 13.29
C GLU A 122 -4.68 10.10 11.84
N TYR A 123 -3.57 9.41 11.55
CA TYR A 123 -2.85 9.47 10.27
C TYR A 123 -3.71 9.31 9.02
N THR A 124 -4.67 8.37 9.02
CA THR A 124 -5.57 8.16 7.88
C THR A 124 -6.49 9.37 7.67
N ILE A 125 -6.99 9.96 8.75
CA ILE A 125 -7.86 11.12 8.68
C ILE A 125 -7.05 12.36 8.28
N GLY A 126 -5.86 12.55 8.83
CA GLY A 126 -4.96 13.63 8.44
C GLY A 126 -4.65 13.60 6.94
N PHE A 127 -4.35 12.41 6.40
CA PHE A 127 -4.18 12.22 4.96
C PHE A 127 -5.43 12.61 4.16
N LEU A 128 -6.62 12.15 4.56
CA LEU A 128 -7.87 12.49 3.86
C LEU A 128 -8.18 13.98 3.91
N ARG A 129 -7.90 14.66 5.02
CA ARG A 129 -8.05 16.12 5.12
C ARG A 129 -7.09 16.86 4.19
N ALA A 130 -5.83 16.43 4.13
CA ALA A 130 -4.86 16.97 3.19
C ALA A 130 -5.32 16.75 1.73
N LEU A 131 -5.84 15.56 1.43
CA LEU A 131 -6.37 15.22 0.12
C LEU A 131 -7.62 16.02 -0.25
N LEU A 132 -8.52 16.28 0.70
CA LEU A 132 -9.69 17.13 0.49
C LEU A 132 -9.30 18.59 0.18
N THR A 133 -8.17 19.06 0.70
CA THR A 133 -7.64 20.40 0.43
C THR A 133 -6.92 20.48 -0.91
N GLN A 134 -5.98 19.56 -1.17
CA GLN A 134 -5.04 19.64 -2.30
C GLN A 134 -5.48 18.83 -3.53
N GLY A 135 -6.42 17.89 -3.38
CA GLY A 135 -6.96 17.08 -4.46
C GLY A 135 -5.91 16.25 -5.20
N ILE A 136 -6.04 16.20 -6.52
CA ILE A 136 -5.21 15.34 -7.38
C ILE A 136 -3.72 15.68 -7.35
N THR A 137 -3.36 16.93 -7.03
CA THR A 137 -1.97 17.39 -6.94
C THR A 137 -1.22 16.62 -5.86
N LEU A 138 -1.85 16.41 -4.69
CA LEU A 138 -1.26 15.61 -3.61
C LEU A 138 -1.04 14.16 -4.04
N LEU A 139 -1.99 13.57 -4.77
CA LEU A 139 -1.86 12.19 -5.25
C LEU A 139 -0.68 12.03 -6.21
N LYS A 140 -0.48 13.00 -7.11
CA LYS A 140 0.68 13.02 -8.03
C LYS A 140 2.01 13.18 -7.28
N GLU A 141 2.03 13.93 -6.18
CA GLU A 141 3.23 14.11 -5.35
C GLU A 141 3.60 12.82 -4.59
N ILE A 142 2.62 12.16 -3.94
CA ILE A 142 2.89 10.95 -3.14
C ILE A 142 3.07 9.68 -4.00
N CYS A 143 2.51 9.70 -5.20
CA CYS A 143 2.51 8.58 -6.13
C CYS A 143 2.92 9.09 -7.51
N PRO A 144 4.17 9.60 -7.66
CA PRO A 144 4.64 10.10 -8.94
C PRO A 144 4.70 8.94 -9.93
N ASP A 145 4.50 9.28 -11.20
CA ASP A 145 4.42 8.31 -12.28
C ASP A 145 5.78 7.61 -12.46
N ILE A 146 5.84 6.33 -12.08
CA ILE A 146 7.05 5.50 -12.13
C ILE A 146 7.32 5.04 -13.57
N SER A 147 6.51 5.41 -14.56
CA SER A 147 6.87 5.21 -15.98
C SER A 147 8.21 5.87 -16.34
N THR A 148 8.67 6.84 -15.54
CA THR A 148 10.02 7.43 -15.63
C THR A 148 11.12 6.63 -14.91
N LEU A 149 10.76 5.62 -14.13
CA LEU A 149 11.66 4.81 -13.27
C LEU A 149 11.67 3.33 -13.66
N LYS A 150 10.64 2.83 -14.34
CA LYS A 150 10.59 1.47 -14.90
C LYS A 150 11.06 1.49 -16.34
N SER A 151 11.96 0.58 -16.68
CA SER A 151 12.27 0.35 -18.10
C SER A 151 11.01 -0.21 -18.79
N PRO A 152 10.82 0.03 -20.11
CA PRO A 152 9.74 -0.60 -20.88
C PRO A 152 9.67 -2.13 -20.69
N HIS A 153 10.83 -2.75 -20.48
CA HIS A 153 10.95 -4.17 -20.18
C HIS A 153 10.27 -4.57 -18.85
N ASP A 154 10.38 -3.77 -17.80
CA ASP A 154 9.74 -4.07 -16.51
C ASP A 154 8.21 -4.04 -16.61
N PHE A 155 7.68 -3.13 -17.43
CA PHE A 155 6.24 -3.06 -17.70
C PHE A 155 5.75 -4.30 -18.46
N LEU A 156 6.47 -4.70 -19.52
CA LEU A 156 6.14 -5.90 -20.29
C LEU A 156 6.18 -7.18 -19.44
N VAL A 157 7.15 -7.29 -18.53
CA VAL A 157 7.26 -8.43 -17.62
C VAL A 157 6.10 -8.46 -16.62
N ASP A 158 5.71 -7.32 -16.06
CA ASP A 158 4.57 -7.22 -15.14
C ASP A 158 3.24 -7.60 -15.84
N GLU A 159 3.03 -7.11 -17.07
CA GLU A 159 1.86 -7.48 -17.91
C GLU A 159 1.87 -8.97 -18.26
N PHE A 160 3.02 -9.53 -18.63
CA PHE A 160 3.15 -10.95 -18.96
C PHE A 160 2.81 -11.86 -17.78
N ILE A 161 3.29 -11.52 -16.57
CA ILE A 161 2.95 -12.24 -15.35
C ILE A 161 1.45 -12.11 -15.05
N LYS A 162 0.86 -10.92 -15.27
CA LYS A 162 -0.57 -10.66 -15.04
C LYS A 162 -1.47 -11.50 -15.96
N ILE A 163 -1.15 -11.55 -17.25
CA ILE A 163 -1.95 -12.28 -18.25
C ILE A 163 -1.81 -13.80 -18.05
N ASN A 164 -0.71 -14.24 -17.40
CA ASN A 164 -0.36 -15.65 -17.17
C ASN A 164 -0.64 -16.56 -18.38
N PRO A 165 -0.15 -16.19 -19.58
CA PRO A 165 -0.56 -16.84 -20.83
C PRO A 165 -0.12 -18.31 -20.90
N LEU A 166 0.87 -18.71 -20.10
CA LEU A 166 1.46 -20.05 -20.13
C LEU A 166 0.79 -21.04 -19.16
N GLY A 167 -0.04 -20.56 -18.23
CA GLY A 167 -0.58 -21.37 -17.14
C GLY A 167 0.49 -21.80 -16.12
N GLY A 168 0.10 -21.92 -14.84
CA GLY A 168 1.03 -22.25 -13.75
C GLY A 168 1.59 -21.03 -13.02
N LYS A 169 2.64 -21.23 -12.20
CA LYS A 169 3.29 -20.16 -11.43
C LYS A 169 4.48 -19.61 -12.20
N ILE A 170 4.34 -18.38 -12.71
CA ILE A 170 5.43 -17.64 -13.35
C ILE A 170 6.14 -16.79 -12.29
N TRP A 171 7.47 -16.92 -12.21
CA TRP A 171 8.31 -16.11 -11.33
C TRP A 171 9.32 -15.33 -12.16
N ARG A 172 9.60 -14.10 -11.74
CA ARG A 172 10.68 -13.30 -12.32
C ARG A 172 11.98 -13.63 -11.62
N GLU A 173 12.97 -14.11 -12.36
CA GLU A 173 14.35 -14.17 -11.87
C GLU A 173 14.93 -12.75 -11.85
N VAL A 174 15.50 -12.34 -10.71
CA VAL A 174 16.10 -11.03 -10.54
C VAL A 174 17.51 -11.23 -10.03
N ARG A 175 18.51 -10.73 -10.75
CA ARG A 175 19.88 -10.63 -10.22
C ARG A 175 19.84 -9.77 -8.96
N VAL A 176 20.08 -10.40 -7.81
CA VAL A 176 20.27 -9.68 -6.55
C VAL A 176 21.74 -9.24 -6.52
N GLY A 177 21.99 -7.97 -6.20
CA GLY A 177 23.28 -7.30 -6.39
C GLY A 177 24.51 -8.12 -5.98
N SER A 178 25.58 -8.00 -6.77
CA SER A 178 26.90 -8.56 -6.48
C SER A 178 27.38 -8.06 -5.11
N MET A 179 27.58 -8.99 -4.18
CA MET A 179 28.10 -8.72 -2.85
C MET A 179 29.63 -8.71 -2.96
N VAL A 180 30.25 -7.53 -2.95
CA VAL A 180 31.72 -7.42 -2.97
C VAL A 180 32.24 -7.72 -1.57
N PHE A 181 32.93 -8.85 -1.40
CA PHE A 181 33.65 -9.15 -0.18
C PHE A 181 35.05 -8.52 -0.26
N THR A 182 35.29 -7.49 0.55
CA THR A 182 36.65 -6.95 0.76
C THR A 182 37.31 -7.70 1.91
N ASN A 183 38.33 -8.50 1.59
CA ASN A 183 39.26 -9.00 2.59
C ASN A 183 40.52 -8.11 2.65
N LYS A 184 41.40 -8.34 3.63
CA LYS A 184 42.64 -7.58 3.89
C LYS A 184 43.66 -7.58 2.73
N TYR A 185 43.41 -8.27 1.62
CA TYR A 185 44.26 -8.37 0.44
C TYR A 185 43.62 -7.81 -0.84
N GLY A 186 42.42 -7.21 -0.77
CA GLY A 186 41.70 -6.64 -1.91
C GLY A 186 40.47 -7.45 -2.35
N SER A 187 39.62 -6.82 -3.16
CA SER A 187 38.32 -7.35 -3.60
C SER A 187 38.47 -8.54 -4.56
N VAL A 188 37.74 -9.62 -4.32
CA VAL A 188 37.59 -10.74 -5.27
C VAL A 188 36.16 -10.71 -5.81
N PHE A 189 36.01 -10.85 -7.13
CA PHE A 189 34.73 -10.95 -7.83
C PHE A 189 34.37 -12.43 -8.03
N ASP A 190 33.14 -12.81 -7.70
CA ASP A 190 32.45 -14.00 -8.23
C ASP A 190 31.41 -13.55 -9.26
#